data_AF-A0A1I4CMW4-F1
#
_entry.id   AF-A0A1I4CMW4-F1
#
_cell.length_a   1.000
_cell.length_b   1.000
_cell.length_c   1.000
_cell.angle_alpha   90.00
_cell.angle_beta   90.00
_cell.angle_gamma   90.00
#
_symmetry.space_group_name_H-M   'P 1'
#
loop_
_entity.id
_entity.type
_entity.pdbx_description
1 polymer ?
#
loop_
_entity_poly.entity_id
_entity_poly.type
_entity_poly.pdbx_seq_one_letter_code
_entity_poly.pdbx_strand_id
1 'polypeptide(L)'
;MATYPDVIKRVIPLIDANKLKNAQAALQTALNSLTVINYVFPLPIIRADEILENAQALTKKTNRTNAENEALVRSIGDARLQLETAEALGYGNQDNYRVLYERLDTLEERIGGNAPGTGYFEEIRNFISDYMEPFDKE
;
A
#
# COMPACT_ATOMS: atom_id res chain seq x y z
N MET A 1 -7.33 21.23 -40.21
CA MET A 1 -6.77 20.81 -38.90
C MET A 1 -7.95 20.40 -38.03
N ALA A 2 -7.99 19.16 -37.53
CA ALA A 2 -9.07 18.75 -36.63
C ALA A 2 -8.89 19.47 -35.29
N THR A 3 -9.97 20.00 -34.74
CA THR A 3 -9.95 20.61 -33.40
C THR A 3 -9.98 19.52 -32.33
N TYR A 4 -9.47 19.83 -31.14
CA TYR A 4 -9.42 18.91 -30.00
C TYR A 4 -10.71 18.10 -29.76
N PRO A 5 -11.92 18.70 -29.80
CA PRO A 5 -13.16 17.97 -29.58
C PRO A 5 -13.47 16.90 -30.65
N ASP A 6 -13.04 17.12 -31.89
CA ASP A 6 -13.32 16.20 -33.00
C ASP A 6 -12.44 14.95 -32.94
N VAL A 7 -11.21 15.08 -32.45
CA VAL A 7 -10.31 13.92 -32.30
C VAL A 7 -10.79 13.04 -31.15
N ILE A 8 -11.20 13.62 -30.02
CA ILE A 8 -11.76 12.86 -28.89
C ILE A 8 -12.95 12.02 -29.35
N LYS A 9 -13.89 12.62 -30.11
CA LYS A 9 -15.06 11.90 -30.64
C LYS A 9 -14.70 10.77 -31.60
N ARG A 10 -13.65 10.94 -32.41
CA ARG A 10 -13.18 9.91 -33.36
C ARG A 10 -12.46 8.74 -32.70
N VAL A 11 -11.97 8.93 -31.48
CA VAL A 11 -11.26 7.91 -30.71
C VAL A 11 -12.24 6.98 -29.96
N ILE A 12 -13.43 7.46 -29.60
CA ILE A 12 -14.45 6.67 -28.88
C ILE A 12 -14.72 5.31 -29.56
N PRO A 13 -14.98 5.22 -30.88
CA PRO A 13 -15.20 3.93 -31.54
C PRO A 13 -13.99 2.99 -31.51
N LEU A 14 -12.77 3.51 -31.41
CA LEU A 14 -11.56 2.70 -31.27
C LEU A 14 -11.45 2.10 -29.86
N ILE A 15 -11.88 2.84 -28.84
CA ILE A 15 -11.95 2.36 -27.45
C ILE A 15 -13.03 1.28 -27.35
N ASP A 16 -14.23 1.52 -27.88
CA ASP A 16 -15.34 0.57 -27.87
C ASP A 16 -14.99 -0.75 -28.58
N ALA A 17 -14.16 -0.67 -29.63
CA ALA A 17 -13.66 -1.84 -30.37
C ALA A 17 -12.41 -2.50 -29.74
N ASN A 18 -12.01 -2.09 -28.53
CA ASN A 18 -10.81 -2.54 -27.81
C ASN A 18 -9.49 -2.33 -28.58
N LYS A 19 -9.45 -1.37 -29.51
CA LYS A 19 -8.27 -1.01 -30.31
C LYS A 19 -7.45 0.07 -29.60
N LEU A 20 -7.07 -0.19 -28.34
CA LEU A 20 -6.48 0.80 -27.43
C LEU A 20 -5.18 1.42 -27.96
N LYS A 21 -4.33 0.65 -28.63
CA LYS A 21 -3.09 1.18 -29.26
C LYS A 21 -3.38 2.22 -30.35
N ASN A 22 -4.43 2.00 -31.15
CA ASN A 22 -4.82 2.93 -32.21
C ASN A 22 -5.47 4.19 -31.63
N ALA A 23 -6.28 4.02 -30.58
CA ALA A 23 -6.85 5.12 -29.80
C ALA A 23 -5.73 5.98 -29.18
N GLN A 24 -4.74 5.36 -28.58
CA GLN A 24 -3.58 6.01 -27.97
C GLN A 24 -2.79 6.84 -28.98
N ALA A 25 -2.46 6.27 -30.14
CA ALA A 25 -1.72 6.97 -31.19
C ALA A 25 -2.48 8.18 -31.74
N ALA A 26 -3.80 8.05 -31.92
CA ALA A 26 -4.66 9.16 -32.37
C ALA A 26 -4.75 10.29 -31.34
N LEU A 27 -4.83 9.94 -30.04
CA LEU A 27 -4.80 10.92 -28.95
C LEU A 27 -3.43 11.59 -28.83
N GLN A 28 -2.32 10.84 -28.89
CA GLN A 28 -0.96 11.40 -28.84
C GLN A 28 -0.70 12.39 -29.98
N THR A 29 -1.15 12.06 -31.20
CA THR A 29 -1.01 12.92 -32.37
C THR A 29 -1.77 14.24 -32.23
N ALA A 30 -2.87 14.25 -31.47
CA ALA A 30 -3.71 15.44 -31.31
C ALA A 30 -3.45 16.23 -30.02
N LEU A 31 -3.10 15.55 -28.93
CA LEU A 31 -2.92 16.12 -27.60
C LEU A 31 -1.48 16.50 -27.27
N ASN A 32 -0.52 16.18 -28.15
CA ASN A 32 0.93 16.38 -28.00
C ASN A 32 1.59 15.60 -26.83
N SER A 33 0.85 15.30 -25.75
CA SER A 33 1.31 14.46 -24.65
C SER A 33 0.19 13.53 -24.17
N LEU A 34 0.59 12.33 -23.76
CA LEU A 34 -0.26 11.38 -23.08
C LEU A 34 0.61 10.66 -22.05
N THR A 35 0.31 10.88 -20.77
CA THR A 35 1.03 10.27 -19.66
C THR A 35 0.34 9.00 -19.21
N VAL A 36 1.11 7.92 -19.05
CA VAL A 36 0.65 6.69 -18.41
C VAL A 36 1.27 6.66 -17.02
N ILE A 37 0.43 6.74 -15.99
CA ILE A 37 0.87 6.65 -14.59
C ILE A 37 0.76 5.17 -14.19
N ASN A 38 1.90 4.56 -13.85
CA ASN A 38 1.94 3.18 -13.36
C ASN A 38 2.09 3.18 -11.85
N TYR A 39 1.14 2.55 -11.16
CA TYR A 39 1.18 2.39 -9.71
C TYR A 39 1.90 1.09 -9.36
N VAL A 40 3.02 1.17 -8.64
CA VAL A 40 3.76 0.00 -8.17
C VAL A 40 3.67 -0.08 -6.65
N PHE A 41 3.10 -1.16 -6.14
CA PHE A 41 3.02 -1.43 -4.71
C PHE A 41 4.01 -2.53 -4.32
N PRO A 42 4.97 -2.26 -3.42
CA PRO A 42 5.92 -3.27 -2.96
C PRO A 42 5.22 -4.41 -2.22
N LEU A 43 5.42 -5.64 -2.70
CA LEU A 43 4.86 -6.83 -2.06
C LEU A 43 5.17 -6.96 -0.56
N PRO A 44 6.41 -6.67 -0.08
CA PRO A 44 6.69 -6.78 1.35
C PRO A 44 5.82 -5.83 2.19
N ILE A 45 5.56 -4.61 1.72
CA ILE A 45 4.72 -3.64 2.46
C ILE A 45 3.26 -4.14 2.53
N ILE A 46 2.72 -4.64 1.42
CA ILE A 46 1.36 -5.21 1.38
C ILE A 46 1.24 -6.41 2.32
N ARG A 47 2.26 -7.26 2.39
CA ARG A 47 2.28 -8.39 3.34
C ARG A 47 2.32 -7.92 4.78
N ALA A 48 3.09 -6.88 5.10
CA ALA A 48 3.12 -6.30 6.45
C ALA A 48 1.74 -5.80 6.86
N ASP A 49 1.04 -5.10 5.97
CA ASP A 49 -0.32 -4.61 6.20
C ASP A 49 -1.32 -5.74 6.46
N GLU A 50 -1.31 -6.78 5.62
CA GLU A 50 -2.16 -7.98 5.78
C GLU A 50 -1.88 -8.71 7.11
N ILE A 51 -0.61 -8.85 7.48
CA ILE A 51 -0.23 -9.47 8.76
C ILE A 51 -0.76 -8.66 9.94
N LEU A 52 -0.67 -7.32 9.89
CA LEU A 52 -1.16 -6.43 10.94
C LEU A 52 -2.69 -6.43 11.03
N GLU A 53 -3.40 -6.52 9.90
CA GLU A 53 -4.85 -6.66 9.89
C GLU A 53 -5.30 -7.98 10.55
N ASN A 54 -4.64 -9.09 10.20
CA ASN A 54 -4.91 -10.39 10.81
C ASN A 54 -4.58 -10.39 12.32
N ALA A 55 -3.49 -9.73 12.72
CA ALA A 55 -3.13 -9.52 14.11
C ALA A 55 -4.20 -8.71 14.87
N GLN A 56 -4.73 -7.65 14.27
CA GLN A 56 -5.79 -6.83 14.84
C GLN A 56 -7.07 -7.64 15.11
N ALA A 57 -7.38 -8.66 14.29
CA ALA A 57 -8.55 -9.50 14.53
C ALA A 57 -8.45 -10.26 15.88
N LEU A 58 -7.25 -10.63 16.31
CA LEU A 58 -7.02 -11.32 17.58
C LEU A 58 -7.23 -10.38 18.78
N THR A 59 -6.94 -9.08 18.66
CA THR A 59 -7.10 -8.12 19.76
C THR A 59 -8.56 -7.83 20.10
N LYS A 60 -9.49 -8.10 19.18
CA LYS A 60 -10.94 -7.99 19.40
C LYS A 60 -11.48 -9.06 20.37
N LYS A 61 -10.71 -10.12 20.67
CA LYS A 61 -11.11 -11.15 21.63
C LYS A 61 -10.87 -10.68 23.06
N THR A 62 -11.93 -10.71 23.87
CA THR A 62 -11.92 -10.28 25.28
C THR A 62 -11.15 -11.23 26.21
N ASN A 63 -11.12 -12.54 25.91
CA ASN A 63 -10.42 -13.55 26.70
C ASN A 63 -9.36 -14.27 25.84
N ARG A 64 -8.25 -13.59 25.54
CA ARG A 64 -7.14 -14.21 24.81
C ARG A 64 -6.39 -15.21 25.70
N THR A 65 -6.07 -16.36 25.11
CA THR A 65 -5.17 -17.35 25.70
C THR A 65 -3.70 -16.91 25.56
N ASN A 66 -2.79 -17.52 26.34
CA ASN A 66 -1.35 -17.27 26.20
C ASN A 66 -0.85 -17.58 24.78
N ALA A 67 -1.34 -18.66 24.17
CA ALA A 67 -1.02 -19.03 22.80
C ALA A 67 -1.46 -17.96 21.77
N GLU A 68 -2.59 -17.29 22.01
CA GLU A 68 -3.05 -16.20 21.14
C GLU A 68 -2.23 -14.92 21.34
N ASN A 69 -1.72 -14.66 22.54
CA ASN A 69 -0.80 -13.55 22.78
C ASN A 69 0.57 -13.82 22.13
N GLU A 70 1.09 -15.04 22.23
CA GLU A 70 2.31 -15.46 21.52
C GLU A 70 2.16 -15.35 20.00
N ALA A 71 1.01 -15.79 19.46
CA ALA A 71 0.70 -15.64 18.05
C ALA A 71 0.64 -14.16 17.63
N LEU A 72 0.12 -13.29 18.48
CA LEU A 72 0.04 -11.86 18.20
C LEU A 72 1.43 -11.20 18.17
N VAL A 73 2.28 -11.51 19.14
CA VAL A 73 3.69 -11.06 19.17
C VAL A 73 4.43 -11.56 17.93
N ARG A 74 4.23 -12.83 17.56
CA ARG A 74 4.82 -13.40 16.36
C ARG A 74 4.36 -12.67 15.09
N SER A 75 3.07 -12.38 14.94
CA SER A 75 2.56 -11.62 13.79
C SER A 75 3.21 -10.24 13.68
N ILE A 76 3.47 -9.57 14.80
CA ILE A 76 4.15 -8.28 14.79
C ILE A 76 5.61 -8.41 14.34
N GLY A 77 6.29 -9.46 14.81
CA GLY A 77 7.64 -9.81 14.33
C GLY A 77 7.66 -10.12 12.83
N ASP A 78 6.67 -10.87 12.33
CA ASP A 78 6.56 -11.20 10.91
C ASP A 78 6.28 -9.94 10.05
N ALA A 79 5.44 -9.02 10.54
CA ALA A 79 5.22 -7.72 9.90
C ALA A 79 6.48 -6.86 9.88
N ARG A 80 7.25 -6.83 10.98
CA ARG A 80 8.55 -6.15 11.04
C ARG A 80 9.51 -6.70 10.00
N LEU A 81 9.63 -8.02 9.89
CA LEU A 81 10.51 -8.67 8.91
C LEU A 81 10.16 -8.26 7.47
N GLN A 82 8.86 -8.13 7.15
CA GLN A 82 8.44 -7.65 5.84
C GLN A 82 8.84 -6.19 5.60
N LEU A 83 8.75 -5.33 6.61
CA LEU A 83 9.19 -3.93 6.51
C LEU A 83 10.73 -3.82 6.39
N GLU A 84 11.49 -4.62 7.14
CA GLU A 84 12.95 -4.70 6.99
C GLU A 84 13.35 -5.17 5.58
N THR A 85 12.60 -6.14 5.04
CA THR A 85 12.77 -6.58 3.65
C THR A 85 12.46 -5.44 2.67
N ALA A 86 11.42 -4.66 2.94
CA ALA A 86 11.06 -3.51 2.12
C ALA A 86 12.15 -2.43 2.12
N GLU A 87 12.69 -2.12 3.31
CA GLU A 87 13.79 -1.17 3.51
C GLU A 87 15.07 -1.64 2.79
N ALA A 88 15.44 -2.92 2.96
CA ALA A 88 16.62 -3.48 2.33
C ALA A 88 16.53 -3.51 0.79
N LEU A 89 15.32 -3.62 0.24
CA LEU A 89 15.06 -3.54 -1.20
C LEU A 89 14.95 -2.09 -1.72
N GLY A 90 15.08 -1.09 -0.84
CA GLY A 90 15.06 0.33 -1.20
C GLY A 90 13.67 0.89 -1.45
N TYR A 91 12.62 0.23 -0.95
CA TYR A 91 11.26 0.78 -1.03
C TYR A 91 11.07 1.80 0.08
N GLY A 92 10.73 3.05 -0.24
CA GLY A 92 10.47 4.09 0.76
C GLY A 92 11.73 4.74 1.32
N ASN A 93 11.61 5.51 2.40
CA ASN A 93 12.72 6.23 3.02
C ASN A 93 13.00 5.71 4.45
N GLN A 94 14.24 5.89 4.91
CA GLN A 94 14.72 5.38 6.19
C GLN A 94 14.01 6.02 7.40
N ASP A 95 13.62 7.29 7.30
CA ASP A 95 12.92 7.99 8.39
C ASP A 95 11.52 7.39 8.64
N ASN A 96 10.81 7.03 7.59
CA ASN A 96 9.50 6.38 7.68
C ASN A 96 9.64 4.99 8.31
N TYR A 97 10.69 4.22 7.96
CA TYR A 97 10.94 2.93 8.60
C TYR A 97 11.23 3.06 10.08
N ARG A 98 12.05 4.03 10.48
CA ARG A 98 12.30 4.31 11.90
C ARG A 98 10.99 4.56 12.65
N VAL A 99 10.10 5.40 12.12
CA VAL A 99 8.78 5.65 12.72
C VAL A 99 7.92 4.38 12.76
N LEU A 100 7.94 3.56 11.72
CA LEU A 100 7.22 2.28 11.72
C LEU A 100 7.75 1.32 12.79
N TYR A 101 9.07 1.19 12.93
CA TYR A 101 9.69 0.31 13.91
C TYR A 101 9.37 0.74 15.33
N GLU A 102 9.43 2.04 15.64
CA GLU A 102 9.04 2.58 16.94
C GLU A 102 7.56 2.29 17.27
N ARG A 103 6.68 2.37 16.26
CA ARG A 103 5.26 2.03 16.42
C ARG A 103 5.05 0.52 16.64
N LEU A 104 5.81 -0.33 15.97
CA LEU A 104 5.76 -1.78 16.17
C LEU A 104 6.32 -2.19 17.53
N ASP A 105 7.38 -1.55 18.00
CA ASP A 105 7.93 -1.75 19.36
C ASP A 105 6.86 -1.41 20.41
N THR A 106 6.24 -0.24 20.26
CA THR A 106 5.15 0.20 21.14
C THR A 106 3.95 -0.75 21.09
N LEU A 107 3.64 -1.30 19.91
CA LEU A 107 2.56 -2.27 19.74
C LEU A 107 2.85 -3.56 20.52
N GLU A 108 4.08 -4.08 20.40
CA GLU A 108 4.55 -5.28 21.08
C GLU A 108 4.53 -5.12 22.61
N GLU A 109 5.04 -4.00 23.13
CA GLU A 109 5.04 -3.69 24.57
C GLU A 109 3.62 -3.66 25.16
N ARG A 110 2.65 -3.08 24.43
CA ARG A 110 1.28 -2.91 24.92
C ARG A 110 0.50 -4.24 24.98
N ILE A 111 0.86 -5.22 24.17
CA ILE A 111 0.19 -6.53 24.14
C ILE A 111 0.32 -7.28 25.47
N GLY A 112 1.44 -7.09 26.19
CA GLY A 112 1.70 -7.74 27.47
C GLY A 112 0.99 -7.14 28.68
N GLY A 113 0.43 -5.92 28.59
CA GLY A 113 -0.13 -5.21 29.74
C GLY A 113 -1.60 -4.80 29.58
N ASN A 114 -1.95 -4.18 28.46
CA ASN A 114 -3.31 -3.74 28.15
C ASN A 114 -3.39 -3.61 26.63
N ALA A 115 -4.02 -4.57 25.96
CA ALA A 115 -3.87 -4.68 24.51
C ALA A 115 -4.22 -3.37 23.81
N PRO A 116 -3.38 -2.93 22.87
CA PRO A 116 -3.61 -1.70 22.16
C PRO A 116 -4.97 -1.78 21.46
N GLY A 117 -5.79 -0.74 21.67
CA GLY A 117 -7.09 -0.64 21.02
C GLY A 117 -6.94 -0.69 19.49
N THR A 118 -8.01 -1.07 18.81
CA THR A 118 -8.06 -1.21 17.33
C THR A 118 -7.54 0.04 16.59
N GLY A 119 -7.66 1.23 17.19
CA GLY A 119 -7.16 2.48 16.60
C GLY A 119 -5.64 2.52 16.41
N TYR A 120 -4.85 1.85 17.24
CA TYR A 120 -3.39 1.90 17.11
C TYR A 120 -2.89 1.08 15.89
N PHE A 121 -3.55 -0.03 15.59
CA PHE A 121 -3.30 -0.78 14.34
C PHE A 121 -3.69 0.07 13.13
N GLU A 122 -4.82 0.78 13.21
CA GLU A 122 -5.27 1.67 12.14
C GLU A 122 -4.31 2.84 11.90
N GLU A 123 -3.72 3.43 12.95
CA GLU A 123 -2.67 4.43 12.80
C GLU A 123 -1.45 3.91 12.04
N ILE A 124 -1.00 2.68 12.33
CA ILE A 124 0.14 2.07 11.64
C ILE A 124 -0.21 1.84 10.15
N ARG A 125 -1.40 1.31 9.87
CA ARG A 125 -1.85 1.04 8.48
C ARG A 125 -2.10 2.30 7.68
N ASN A 126 -2.65 3.35 8.31
CA ASN A 126 -2.80 4.66 7.69
C ASN A 126 -1.43 5.26 7.37
N PHE A 127 -0.47 5.16 8.30
CA PHE A 127 0.90 5.58 8.02
C PHE A 127 1.48 4.81 6.84
N ILE A 128 1.30 3.47 6.79
CA ILE A 128 1.67 2.64 5.63
C ILE A 128 1.07 3.18 4.34
N SER A 129 -0.24 3.40 4.33
CA SER A 129 -0.96 3.89 3.15
C SER A 129 -0.51 5.28 2.70
N ASP A 130 -0.27 6.19 3.65
CA ASP A 130 0.07 7.59 3.39
C ASP A 130 1.46 7.74 2.75
N TYR A 131 2.44 6.89 3.12
CA TYR A 131 3.76 6.94 2.47
C TYR A 131 3.87 6.02 1.23
N MET A 132 2.92 5.10 1.05
CA MET A 132 2.80 4.28 -0.17
C MET A 132 2.24 5.08 -1.36
N GLU A 133 2.45 6.40 -1.41
CA GLU A 133 2.25 7.17 -2.62
C GLU A 133 2.90 6.40 -3.79
N PRO A 134 2.22 6.32 -4.94
CA PRO A 134 2.60 5.42 -6.01
C PRO A 134 4.05 5.68 -6.35
N PHE A 135 4.88 4.64 -6.26
CA PHE A 135 6.26 4.72 -6.70
C PHE A 135 6.24 5.03 -8.19
N ASP A 136 6.33 6.33 -8.52
CA ASP A 136 6.47 6.80 -9.88
C ASP A 136 7.87 6.35 -10.30
N LYS A 137 7.92 5.27 -11.07
CA LYS A 137 9.15 4.93 -11.79
C LYS A 137 9.27 5.98 -12.89
N GLU A 138 10.01 7.05 -12.60
CA GLU A 138 10.57 7.94 -13.63
C GLU A 138 11.29 7.13 -14.73
#